data_AF-A0A835P151-F1
#
_entry.id   AF-A0A835P151-F1
#
_cell.length_a   1.000
_cell.length_b   1.000
_cell.length_c   1.000
_cell.angle_alpha   90.00
_cell.angle_beta   90.00
_cell.angle_gamma   90.00
#
_symmetry.space_group_name_H-M   'P 1'
#
loop_
_entity.id
_entity.type
_entity.pdbx_description
1 polymer ?
#
loop_
_entity_poly.entity_id
_entity_poly.type
_entity_poly.pdbx_seq_one_letter_code
_entity_poly.pdbx_strand_id
1 'polypeptide(L)'
;MGDKCLRKISSGLYTFQTYLKYIQETFTSENQNVKSLSYSTEHLARTLRRMVINPEEVIIPDAATQESLHTKLKSTKAWTEKITIHLILRDFTSFMEKT
;
A
#
# COMPACT_ATOMS: atom_id res chain seq x y z
N MET A 1 -15.15 13.76 8.86
CA MET A 1 -14.29 12.56 8.98
C MET A 1 -13.63 12.60 10.35
N GLY A 2 -13.77 11.56 11.18
CA GLY A 2 -13.25 11.58 12.57
C GLY A 2 -11.78 11.15 12.68
N ASP A 3 -11.08 11.52 13.75
CA ASP A 3 -9.65 11.19 13.99
C ASP A 3 -9.36 9.68 13.85
N LYS A 4 -10.15 8.83 14.51
CA LYS A 4 -10.07 7.37 14.41
C LYS A 4 -10.15 6.86 12.96
N CYS A 5 -10.97 7.51 12.14
CA CYS A 5 -11.13 7.18 10.73
C CYS A 5 -9.87 7.57 9.95
N LEU A 6 -9.38 8.80 10.09
CA LEU A 6 -8.15 9.28 9.45
C LEU A 6 -6.94 8.40 9.80
N ARG A 7 -6.80 8.02 11.06
CA ARG A 7 -5.75 7.09 11.52
C ARG A 7 -5.84 5.73 10.84
N LYS A 8 -7.04 5.14 10.79
CA LYS A 8 -7.26 3.83 10.16
C LYS A 8 -6.89 3.87 8.68
N ILE A 9 -7.26 4.95 8.00
CA ILE A 9 -6.96 5.12 6.58
C ILE A 9 -5.47 5.32 6.35
N SER A 10 -4.83 6.25 7.08
CA SER A 10 -3.38 6.47 6.98
C SER A 10 -2.59 5.18 7.22
N SER A 11 -2.94 4.42 8.27
CA SER A 11 -2.31 3.12 8.58
C SER A 11 -2.50 2.08 7.48
N GLY A 12 -3.70 2.02 6.90
CA GLY A 12 -3.99 1.13 5.77
C GLY A 12 -3.17 1.50 4.53
N LEU A 13 -3.08 2.80 4.20
CA LEU A 13 -2.28 3.26 3.07
C LEU A 13 -0.78 2.96 3.25
N TYR A 14 -0.23 3.09 4.47
CA TYR A 14 1.15 2.66 4.76
C TYR A 14 1.35 1.15 4.56
N THR A 15 0.35 0.35 4.93
CA THR A 15 0.38 -1.10 4.71
C THR A 15 0.42 -1.45 3.21
N PHE A 16 -0.31 -0.71 2.37
CA PHE A 16 -0.33 -0.93 0.93
C PHE A 16 0.98 -0.61 0.20
N GLN A 17 1.88 0.19 0.79
CA GLN A 17 3.12 0.62 0.12
C GLN A 17 4.00 -0.56 -0.33
N THR A 18 4.19 -1.58 0.51
CA THR A 18 5.00 -2.75 0.16
C THR A 18 4.41 -3.53 -1.01
N TYR A 19 3.08 -3.64 -1.05
CA TYR A 19 2.38 -4.31 -2.14
C TYR A 19 2.45 -3.53 -3.45
N LEU A 20 2.28 -2.20 -3.40
CA LEU A 20 2.39 -1.34 -4.60
C LEU A 20 3.83 -1.32 -5.13
N LYS A 21 4.85 -1.35 -4.25
CA LYS A 21 6.25 -1.51 -4.64
C LYS A 21 6.49 -2.83 -5.37
N TYR A 22 5.96 -3.94 -4.84
CA TYR A 22 6.02 -5.24 -5.52
C TYR A 22 5.40 -5.19 -6.92
N ILE A 23 4.19 -4.61 -7.06
CA ILE A 23 3.53 -4.46 -8.36
C ILE A 23 4.38 -3.62 -9.30
N GLN A 24 4.95 -2.50 -8.83
CA GLN A 24 5.76 -1.62 -9.67
C GLN A 24 6.97 -2.34 -10.27
N GLU A 25 7.66 -3.15 -9.47
CA GLU A 25 8.83 -3.90 -9.91
C GLU A 25 8.48 -5.07 -10.84
N THR A 26 7.25 -5.56 -10.79
CA THR A 26 6.80 -6.72 -11.56
C THR A 26 6.07 -6.32 -12.85
N PHE A 27 5.26 -5.26 -12.82
CA PHE A 27 4.39 -4.84 -13.91
C PHE A 27 5.06 -3.79 -14.81
N THR A 28 6.07 -4.22 -15.56
CA THR A 28 6.98 -3.34 -16.32
C THR A 28 6.29 -2.56 -17.45
N SER A 29 5.21 -3.09 -18.03
CA SER A 29 4.48 -2.45 -19.13
C SER A 29 3.69 -1.19 -18.71
N GLU A 30 3.25 -1.12 -17.45
CA GLU A 30 2.49 0.03 -16.88
C GLU A 30 3.27 0.70 -15.74
N ASN A 31 4.60 0.57 -15.74
CA ASN A 31 5.45 1.00 -14.62
C ASN A 31 5.20 2.47 -14.24
N GLN A 32 4.97 3.36 -15.21
CA GLN A 32 4.66 4.76 -14.93
C GLN A 32 3.35 4.94 -14.13
N ASN A 33 2.29 4.22 -14.51
CA ASN A 33 1.00 4.27 -13.82
C ASN A 33 1.12 3.72 -12.39
N VAL A 34 1.81 2.59 -12.22
CA VAL A 34 2.03 2.02 -10.88
C VAL A 34 2.92 2.92 -10.02
N LYS A 35 3.97 3.53 -10.60
CA LYS A 35 4.82 4.48 -9.90
C LYS A 35 4.03 5.71 -9.42
N SER A 36 3.16 6.25 -10.28
CA SER A 36 2.26 7.35 -9.93
C SER A 36 1.30 6.96 -8.80
N LEU A 37 0.74 5.74 -8.86
CA LEU A 37 -0.14 5.19 -7.82
C LEU A 37 0.58 5.03 -6.48
N SER A 38 1.78 4.43 -6.47
CA SER A 38 2.63 4.28 -5.29
C SER A 38 2.93 5.63 -4.65
N TYR A 39 3.39 6.59 -5.46
CA TYR A 39 3.70 7.94 -4.99
C TYR A 39 2.47 8.64 -4.40
N SER A 40 1.34 8.60 -5.11
CA SER A 40 0.11 9.26 -4.67
C SER A 40 -0.44 8.64 -3.38
N THR A 41 -0.33 7.32 -3.24
CA THR A 41 -0.72 6.58 -2.03
C THR A 41 0.15 6.98 -0.83
N GLU A 42 1.47 7.04 -1.01
CA GLU A 42 2.40 7.47 0.03
C GLU A 42 2.16 8.93 0.43
N HIS A 43 1.95 9.81 -0.56
CA HIS A 43 1.65 11.20 -0.33
C HIS A 43 0.35 11.37 0.47
N LEU A 44 -0.72 10.65 0.09
CA LEU A 44 -1.97 10.65 0.82
C LEU A 44 -1.80 10.13 2.25
N ALA A 45 -1.09 9.02 2.45
CA ALA A 45 -0.83 8.46 3.78
C ALA A 45 -0.16 9.48 4.71
N ARG A 46 0.86 10.18 4.21
CA ARG A 46 1.60 11.25 4.92
C ARG A 46 0.71 12.45 5.22
N THR A 47 -0.11 12.87 4.26
CA THR A 47 -1.04 13.99 4.43
C THR A 47 -2.08 13.67 5.52
N LEU A 48 -2.67 12.47 5.48
CA LEU A 48 -3.62 12.05 6.51
C LEU A 48 -2.96 11.90 7.89
N ARG A 49 -1.72 11.40 7.95
CA ARG A 49 -0.95 11.34 9.21
C ARG A 49 -0.70 12.72 9.83
N ARG A 50 -0.61 13.78 9.03
CA ARG A 50 -0.48 15.16 9.54
C ARG A 50 -1.80 15.74 10.04
N MET A 51 -2.94 15.15 9.64
CA MET A 51 -4.27 15.61 10.03
C MET A 51 -4.82 14.91 11.28
N VAL A 52 -4.19 13.81 11.72
CA VAL A 52 -4.59 13.12 12.95
C VAL A 52 -4.05 13.88 14.18
N ILE A 53 -4.78 13.78 15.29
CA ILE A 53 -4.44 14.43 16.56
C ILE A 53 -3.10 13.90 17.10
N ASN A 54 -2.90 12.58 17.00
CA ASN A 54 -1.67 11.92 17.42
C ASN A 54 -1.06 11.11 16.26
N PRO A 55 -0.08 11.66 15.53
CA PRO A 55 0.59 10.98 14.41
C PRO A 55 1.29 9.67 14.75
N GLU A 56 1.63 9.44 16.03
CA GLU A 56 2.31 8.23 16.49
C GLU A 56 1.35 7.05 16.66
N GLU A 57 0.04 7.29 16.69
CA GLU A 57 -0.98 6.23 16.69
C GLU A 57 -1.29 5.68 15.29
N VAL A 58 -0.61 6.19 14.25
CA VAL A 58 -0.67 5.63 12.90
C VAL A 58 0.26 4.43 12.84
N ILE A 59 -0.29 3.27 12.46
CA ILE A 59 0.47 2.03 12.35
C ILE A 59 1.23 2.06 11.03
N ILE A 60 2.55 2.06 11.11
CA ILE A 60 3.47 1.96 9.98
C ILE A 60 4.23 0.65 10.13
N PRO A 61 4.15 -0.28 9.17
CA PRO A 61 4.92 -1.52 9.22
C PRO A 61 6.42 -1.22 9.29
N ASP A 62 7.14 -1.90 10.19
CA ASP A 62 8.59 -1.75 10.31
C ASP A 62 9.33 -2.36 9.10
N ALA A 63 10.59 -1.98 8.92
CA ALA A 63 11.39 -2.38 7.78
C ALA A 63 11.52 -3.92 7.64
N ALA A 64 11.66 -4.66 8.75
CA ALA A 64 11.81 -6.10 8.72
C ALA A 64 10.50 -6.79 8.28
N THR A 65 9.36 -6.31 8.78
CA THR A 65 8.05 -6.77 8.33
C THR A 65 7.83 -6.50 6.84
N GLN A 66 8.21 -5.32 6.36
CA GLN A 66 8.10 -4.95 4.94
C GLN A 66 9.00 -5.82 4.05
N GLU A 67 10.25 -6.04 4.44
CA GLU A 67 11.22 -6.86 3.70
C GLU A 67 10.80 -8.33 3.64
N SER A 68 10.34 -8.88 4.77
CA SER A 68 9.83 -10.25 4.83
C SER A 68 8.65 -10.46 3.88
N LEU A 69 7.69 -9.52 3.87
CA LEU A 69 6.55 -9.56 2.97
C LEU A 69 6.98 -9.44 1.50
N HIS A 70 7.87 -8.50 1.18
CA HIS A 70 8.36 -8.29 -0.19
C HIS A 70 9.08 -9.53 -0.72
N THR A 71 9.95 -10.13 0.09
CA THR A 71 10.64 -11.39 -0.25
C THR A 71 9.64 -12.51 -0.54
N LYS A 72 8.62 -12.65 0.31
CA LYS A 72 7.55 -13.65 0.12
C LYS A 72 6.81 -13.42 -1.20
N LEU A 73 6.47 -12.17 -1.52
CA LEU A 73 5.80 -11.82 -2.78
C LEU A 73 6.69 -12.15 -3.99
N LYS A 74 7.99 -11.82 -3.95
CA LYS A 74 8.94 -12.11 -5.03
C LYS A 74 9.23 -13.61 -5.23
N SER A 75 9.03 -14.44 -4.21
CA SER A 75 9.16 -15.90 -4.34
C SER A 75 8.01 -16.59 -5.08
N THR A 76 6.97 -15.83 -5.45
CA THR A 76 5.76 -16.35 -6.10
C THR A 76 6.04 -16.78 -7.55
N LYS A 77 5.48 -17.92 -7.98
CA LYS A 77 5.58 -18.40 -9.39
C LYS A 77 4.78 -17.50 -10.34
N ALA A 78 5.18 -17.43 -11.62
CA ALA A 78 4.62 -16.51 -12.62
C ALA A 78 3.08 -16.53 -12.79
N TRP A 79 2.42 -17.70 -12.75
CA TRP A 79 0.96 -17.76 -12.81
C TRP A 79 0.31 -17.17 -11.54
N THR A 80 0.85 -17.51 -10.38
CA THR A 80 0.38 -17.02 -9.08
C THR A 80 0.64 -15.52 -8.93
N GLU A 81 1.71 -15.00 -9.52
CA GLU A 81 2.05 -13.58 -9.51
C GLU A 81 0.93 -12.70 -10.10
N LYS A 82 0.39 -13.06 -11.27
CA LYS A 82 -0.73 -12.30 -11.88
C LYS A 82 -1.97 -12.29 -10.99
N ILE A 83 -2.28 -13.42 -10.36
CA ILE A 83 -3.42 -13.54 -9.43
C ILE A 83 -3.16 -12.67 -8.19
N THR A 84 -1.97 -12.74 -7.61
CA THR A 84 -1.57 -11.92 -6.46
C THR A 84 -1.70 -10.44 -6.76
N ILE A 85 -1.20 -9.96 -7.91
CA ILE A 85 -1.32 -8.56 -8.33
C ILE A 85 -2.79 -8.16 -8.45
N HIS A 86 -3.61 -8.98 -9.10
CA HIS A 86 -5.03 -8.70 -9.25
C HIS A 86 -5.75 -8.58 -7.91
N LEU A 87 -5.48 -9.49 -6.97
CA LEU A 87 -6.05 -9.45 -5.62
C LEU A 87 -5.61 -8.20 -4.87
N ILE A 88 -4.33 -7.84 -4.92
CA ILE A 88 -3.82 -6.61 -4.29
C ILE A 88 -4.54 -5.39 -4.85
N LEU A 89 -4.62 -5.25 -6.18
CA LEU A 89 -5.25 -4.09 -6.82
C LEU A 89 -6.75 -4.01 -6.51
N ARG A 90 -7.45 -5.14 -6.51
CA ARG A 90 -8.87 -5.21 -6.13
C ARG A 90 -9.08 -4.79 -4.68
N ASP A 91 -8.27 -5.32 -3.76
CA ASP A 91 -8.39 -5.03 -2.33
C ASP A 91 -8.00 -3.57 -2.04
N PHE A 92 -6.99 -3.03 -2.73
CA PHE A 92 -6.63 -1.61 -2.70
C PHE A 92 -7.78 -0.72 -3.20
N THR A 93 -8.41 -1.07 -4.33
CA THR A 93 -9.56 -0.34 -4.87
C THR A 93 -10.71 -0.34 -3.88
N SER A 94 -11.06 -1.52 -3.34
CA SER A 94 -12.12 -1.64 -2.33
C SER A 94 -11.83 -0.83 -1.06
N PHE A 95 -10.56 -0.73 -0.66
CA PHE A 95 -10.14 0.11 0.45
C PHE A 95 -10.36 1.59 0.16
N MET A 96 -9.96 2.06 -1.03
CA MET A 96 -10.12 3.46 -1.43
C MET A 96 -11.59 3.87 -1.59
N GLU A 97 -12.46 2.99 -2.08
CA GLU A 97 -13.89 3.28 -2.24
C GLU A 97 -14.66 3.39 -0.91
N LYS A 98 -14.16 2.74 0.15
CA LYS A 98 -14.78 2.72 1.49
C LYS A 98 -14.21 3.78 2.43
N THR A 99 -13.17 4.48 1.99
CA THR A 99 -12.45 5.52 2.72
C THR A 99 -13.18 6.84 2.59
#